data_AF-A0A2K2DLW6-F1
#
_entry.id   AF-A0A2K2DLW6-F1
#
_cell.length_a   1.000
_cell.length_b   1.000
_cell.length_c   1.000
_cell.angle_alpha   90.00
_cell.angle_beta   90.00
_cell.angle_gamma   90.00
#
_symmetry.space_group_name_H-M   'P 1'
#
loop_
_entity.id
_entity.type
_entity.pdbx_description
1 polymer ?
#
loop_
_entity_poly.entity_id
_entity_poly.type
_entity_poly.pdbx_seq_one_letter_code
_entity_poly.pdbx_strand_id
1 'polypeptide(L)'
;MYVKHGCEPAVLHGGVIHWLDWDGDIILAYDIRSTKMDTLKLPPTTTELKGTQLHLGTSRDGKLLKLLAAGGLTISVWLMQPSDPASGNNGDWTLAARRDRHGGDSALARTRHCSRRRRCSH
;
A
#
# COMPACT_ATOMS: atom_id res chain seq x y z
N MET A 1 15.89 23.04 -3.59
CA MET A 1 15.03 21.96 -4.11
C MET A 1 14.24 21.42 -2.93
N TYR A 2 12.97 21.79 -2.79
CA TYR A 2 12.16 21.41 -1.64
C TYR A 2 11.62 20.00 -1.88
N VAL A 3 12.25 19.00 -1.28
CA VAL A 3 11.67 17.64 -1.22
C VAL A 3 10.66 17.67 -0.07
N LYS A 4 9.38 17.87 -0.39
CA LYS A 4 8.32 17.62 0.59
C LYS A 4 8.29 16.12 0.89
N HIS A 5 8.15 15.77 2.16
CA HIS A 5 7.83 14.43 2.62
C HIS A 5 6.58 13.93 1.90
N GLY A 6 6.68 12.92 1.03
CA GLY A 6 5.49 12.38 0.37
C GLY A 6 5.70 11.41 -0.80
N CYS A 7 6.83 11.47 -1.52
CA CYS A 7 7.07 10.54 -2.63
C CYS A 7 8.17 9.55 -2.25
N GLU A 8 7.84 8.57 -1.40
CA GLU A 8 8.75 7.45 -1.14
C GLU A 8 8.83 6.55 -2.39
N PRO A 9 10.02 6.40 -3.01
CA PRO A 9 10.15 5.57 -4.19
C PRO A 9 10.10 4.09 -3.81
N ALA A 10 9.43 3.30 -4.64
CA ALA A 10 9.41 1.85 -4.57
C ALA A 10 10.30 1.26 -5.68
N VAL A 11 11.33 0.49 -5.30
CA VAL A 11 12.31 -0.06 -6.25
C VAL A 11 12.11 -1.56 -6.39
N LEU A 12 11.70 -2.00 -7.59
CA LEU A 12 11.56 -3.43 -7.89
C LEU A 12 12.91 -4.07 -8.23
N HIS A 13 13.02 -5.37 -7.97
CA HIS A 13 14.11 -6.19 -8.48
C HIS A 13 14.13 -6.10 -10.02
N GLY A 14 15.23 -5.61 -10.58
CA GLY A 14 15.35 -5.31 -12.01
C GLY A 14 15.79 -3.89 -12.31
N GLY A 15 15.71 -2.99 -11.32
CA GLY A 15 16.19 -1.61 -11.45
C GLY A 15 15.16 -0.64 -12.03
N VAL A 16 13.87 -0.94 -11.82
CA VAL A 16 12.79 0.00 -12.15
C VAL A 16 12.36 0.71 -10.87
N ILE A 17 12.48 2.04 -10.87
CA ILE A 17 12.07 2.91 -9.78
C ILE A 17 10.64 3.36 -10.05
N HIS A 18 9.77 3.19 -9.08
CA HIS A 18 8.39 3.64 -9.13
C HIS A 18 8.15 4.70 -8.07
N TRP A 19 7.37 5.73 -8.37
CA TRP A 19 6.92 6.70 -7.37
C TRP A 19 5.57 7.27 -7.76
N LEU A 20 4.83 7.74 -6.76
CA LEU A 20 3.63 8.53 -6.99
C LEU A 20 4.04 9.90 -7.51
N ASP A 21 3.32 10.40 -8.50
CA ASP A 21 3.44 11.78 -8.93
C ASP A 21 3.01 12.76 -7.82
N TRP A 22 3.05 14.06 -8.10
CA TRP A 22 2.76 15.07 -7.09
C TRP A 22 1.31 15.04 -6.60
N ASP A 23 0.36 14.81 -7.51
CA ASP A 23 -1.06 14.77 -7.17
C ASP A 23 -1.47 13.40 -6.61
N GLY A 24 -0.64 12.38 -6.87
CA GLY A 24 -0.85 11.01 -6.44
C GLY A 24 -1.98 10.37 -7.24
N ASP A 25 -2.16 10.76 -8.49
CA ASP A 25 -3.17 10.24 -9.41
C ASP A 25 -2.59 9.22 -10.41
N ILE A 26 -1.26 9.26 -10.60
CA ILE A 26 -0.51 8.31 -11.43
C ILE A 26 0.74 7.81 -10.71
N ILE A 27 1.22 6.65 -11.13
CA ILE A 27 2.53 6.14 -10.73
C ILE A 27 3.48 6.34 -11.91
N LEU A 28 4.60 7.01 -11.66
CA LEU A 28 5.70 7.14 -12.59
C LEU A 28 6.64 5.95 -12.43
N ALA A 29 7.06 5.35 -13.55
CA ALA A 29 8.03 4.28 -13.59
C ALA A 29 9.25 4.73 -14.41
N TYR A 30 10.44 4.50 -13.88
CA TYR A 30 11.70 4.77 -14.57
C TYR A 30 12.57 3.53 -14.57
N ASP A 31 12.82 3.00 -15.76
CA ASP A 31 13.76 1.92 -15.97
C ASP A 31 15.17 2.50 -16.14
N ILE A 32 16.02 2.28 -15.14
CA ILE A 32 17.40 2.78 -15.11
C ILE A 32 18.23 2.20 -16.27
N ARG A 33 17.93 0.98 -16.72
CA ARG A 33 18.73 0.28 -17.75
C ARG A 33 18.44 0.80 -19.14
N SER A 34 17.16 1.00 -19.46
CA SER A 34 16.72 1.51 -20.76
C SER A 34 16.61 3.03 -20.80
N THR A 35 16.75 3.71 -19.65
CA THR A 35 16.53 5.16 -19.47
C THR A 35 15.13 5.62 -19.92
N LYS A 36 14.16 4.70 -19.90
CA LYS A 36 12.80 4.94 -20.36
C LYS A 36 11.90 5.29 -19.18
N MET A 37 11.04 6.29 -19.39
CA MET A 37 9.91 6.57 -18.50
C MET A 37 8.63 5.90 -19.00
N ASP A 38 7.80 5.50 -18.05
CA ASP A 38 6.47 4.98 -18.28
C ASP A 38 5.51 5.44 -17.17
N THR A 39 4.21 5.29 -17.39
CA THR A 39 3.17 5.64 -16.44
C THR A 39 2.24 4.47 -16.18
N LEU A 40 1.92 4.27 -14.90
CA LEU A 40 1.04 3.21 -14.43
C LEU A 40 -0.20 3.86 -13.83
N LYS A 41 -1.36 3.30 -14.15
CA LYS A 41 -2.63 3.74 -13.55
C LYS A 41 -2.75 3.22 -12.13
N LEU A 42 -3.43 3.98 -11.28
CA LEU A 42 -3.82 3.53 -9.95
C LEU A 42 -4.96 2.51 -10.01
N PRO A 43 -5.16 1.72 -8.93
CA PRO A 43 -6.37 0.93 -8.76
C PRO A 43 -7.64 1.79 -8.88
N PRO A 44 -8.74 1.27 -9.45
CA PRO A 44 -9.95 2.06 -9.71
C PRO A 44 -10.57 2.73 -8.47
N THR A 45 -10.42 2.13 -7.29
CA THR A 45 -11.05 2.62 -6.05
C THR A 45 -10.19 3.62 -5.27
N THR A 46 -8.98 3.91 -5.75
CA THR A 46 -8.06 4.83 -5.09
C THR A 46 -7.94 6.17 -5.82
N THR A 47 -8.63 6.35 -6.95
CA THR A 47 -8.55 7.55 -7.80
C THR A 47 -9.09 8.82 -7.14
N GLU A 48 -9.97 8.70 -6.15
CA GLU A 48 -10.49 9.84 -5.39
C GLU A 48 -9.63 10.20 -4.16
N LEU A 49 -8.60 9.40 -3.86
CA LEU A 49 -7.72 9.63 -2.73
C LEU A 49 -6.62 10.62 -3.09
N LYS A 50 -6.23 11.46 -2.13
CA LYS A 50 -5.10 12.39 -2.31
C LYS A 50 -3.78 11.63 -2.17
N GLY A 51 -2.71 12.11 -2.82
CA GLY A 51 -1.37 11.51 -2.69
C GLY A 51 -0.90 11.29 -1.24
N THR A 52 -1.28 12.16 -0.29
CA THR A 52 -0.96 11.98 1.15
C THR A 52 -1.62 10.76 1.80
N GLN A 53 -2.58 10.12 1.13
CA GLN A 53 -3.32 8.95 1.58
C GLN A 53 -2.86 7.67 0.88
N LEU A 54 -1.88 7.79 -0.01
CA LEU A 54 -1.35 6.73 -0.83
C LEU A 54 0.13 6.53 -0.48
N HIS A 55 0.53 5.28 -0.30
CA HIS A 55 1.91 4.92 -0.08
C HIS A 55 2.30 3.79 -1.02
N LEU A 56 3.35 4.04 -1.80
CA LEU A 56 3.91 3.05 -2.70
C LEU A 56 5.03 2.30 -2.00
N GLY A 57 5.12 1.00 -2.26
CA GLY A 57 6.17 0.17 -1.72
C GLY A 57 6.36 -1.08 -2.57
N THR A 58 7.22 -1.97 -2.09
CA THR A 58 7.48 -3.25 -2.74
C THR A 58 7.07 -4.42 -1.85
N SER A 59 6.72 -5.53 -2.48
CA SER A 59 6.48 -6.79 -1.77
C SER A 59 7.75 -7.28 -1.09
N ARG A 60 7.59 -8.16 -0.09
CA ARG A 60 8.72 -8.69 0.69
C ARG A 60 9.76 -9.42 -0.18
N ASP A 61 9.32 -10.03 -1.29
CA ASP A 61 10.20 -10.69 -2.25
C ASP A 61 10.79 -9.73 -3.31
N GLY A 62 10.43 -8.44 -3.25
CA GLY A 62 10.91 -7.38 -4.14
C GLY A 62 10.39 -7.44 -5.57
N LYS A 63 9.41 -8.32 -5.85
CA LYS A 63 8.93 -8.60 -7.21
C LYS A 63 7.70 -7.82 -7.62
N LEU A 64 6.86 -7.44 -6.65
CA LEU A 64 5.57 -6.82 -6.91
C LEU A 64 5.51 -5.42 -6.32
N LEU A 65 4.84 -4.53 -7.03
CA LEU A 65 4.50 -3.21 -6.53
C LEU A 65 3.32 -3.32 -5.57
N LYS A 66 3.43 -2.62 -4.44
CA LYS A 66 2.39 -2.53 -3.40
C LYS A 66 1.90 -1.10 -3.29
N LEU A 67 0.58 -0.93 -3.26
CA LEU A 67 -0.04 0.34 -2.93
C LEU A 67 -0.88 0.20 -1.67
N LEU A 68 -0.55 0.97 -0.65
CA LEU A 68 -1.36 1.15 0.55
C LEU A 68 -2.21 2.42 0.36
N ALA A 69 -3.52 2.28 0.54
CA ALA A 69 -4.47 3.38 0.41
C ALA A 69 -5.29 3.53 1.70
N ALA A 70 -5.22 4.70 2.32
CA ALA A 70 -5.87 5.03 3.59
C ALA A 70 -6.91 6.15 3.41
N GLY A 71 -8.16 5.76 3.12
CA GLY A 71 -9.28 6.66 2.85
C GLY A 71 -10.37 6.57 3.90
N GLY A 72 -10.68 7.69 4.59
CA GLY A 72 -11.73 7.71 5.61
C GLY A 72 -11.49 6.65 6.68
N LEU A 73 -12.46 5.79 6.95
CA LEU A 73 -12.30 4.65 7.85
C LEU A 73 -11.69 3.42 7.19
N THR A 74 -11.41 3.41 5.89
CA THR A 74 -10.90 2.21 5.21
C THR A 74 -9.38 2.28 5.02
N ILE A 75 -8.71 1.15 5.23
CA ILE A 75 -7.34 0.90 4.77
C ILE A 75 -7.38 -0.28 3.79
N SER A 76 -6.81 -0.10 2.60
CA SER A 76 -6.69 -1.15 1.59
C SER A 76 -5.26 -1.31 1.10
N VAL A 77 -4.88 -2.53 0.73
CA VAL A 77 -3.59 -2.88 0.16
C VAL A 77 -3.82 -3.53 -1.18
N TRP A 78 -3.11 -3.05 -2.19
CA TRP A 78 -3.18 -3.53 -3.57
C TRP A 78 -1.82 -4.06 -4.01
N LEU A 79 -1.85 -5.08 -4.86
CA LEU A 79 -0.68 -5.69 -5.49
C LEU A 79 -0.81 -5.56 -7.00
N MET A 80 0.21 -5.05 -7.67
CA MET A 80 0.28 -5.05 -9.13
C MET A 80 0.76 -6.42 -9.59
N GLN A 81 -0.05 -7.09 -10.40
CA GLN A 81 0.34 -8.35 -11.01
C GLN A 81 1.40 -8.09 -12.08
N PRO A 82 2.35 -9.03 -12.27
CA PRO A 82 3.29 -8.95 -13.38
C PRO A 82 2.53 -8.86 -14.70
N SER A 83 2.85 -7.86 -15.51
CA SER A 83 2.34 -7.79 -16.88
C SER A 83 3.04 -8.83 -17.75
N ASP A 84 2.30 -9.43 -18.67
CA ASP A 84 2.90 -10.12 -19.80
C ASP A 84 3.51 -9.06 -20.73
N PRO A 85 4.83 -9.07 -20.98
CA PRO A 85 5.48 -8.11 -21.87
C PRO A 85 4.91 -8.14 -23.30
N ALA A 86 4.25 -9.22 -23.73
CA ALA A 86 3.58 -9.30 -25.03
C ALA A 86 2.25 -8.53 -25.09
N SER A 87 1.64 -8.24 -23.94
CA SER A 87 0.30 -7.64 -23.87
C SER A 87 0.30 -6.11 -24.04
N GLY A 88 1.45 -5.44 -23.88
CA GLY A 88 1.50 -3.97 -23.85
C GLY A 88 0.68 -3.31 -22.73
N ASN A 89 0.14 -4.11 -21.80
CA ASN A 89 -0.63 -3.64 -20.66
C ASN A 89 0.28 -3.51 -19.44
N ASN A 90 0.10 -2.42 -18.69
CA ASN A 90 0.94 -2.03 -17.57
C ASN A 90 0.65 -2.77 -16.25
N GLY A 91 0.15 -4.00 -16.33
CA GLY A 91 -0.16 -4.87 -15.19
C GLY A 91 -1.49 -4.49 -14.52
N ASP A 92 -2.16 -5.49 -13.95
CA ASP A 92 -3.46 -5.30 -13.29
C ASP A 92 -3.32 -5.27 -11.77
N TRP A 93 -4.09 -4.40 -11.14
CA TRP A 93 -4.14 -4.31 -9.68
C TRP A 93 -5.10 -5.35 -9.09
N THR A 94 -4.62 -6.08 -8.09
CA THR A 94 -5.44 -6.99 -7.28
C THR A 94 -5.54 -6.47 -5.85
N LEU A 95 -6.75 -6.45 -5.28
CA LEU A 95 -6.95 -6.13 -3.87
C LEU A 95 -6.41 -7.28 -3.01
N ALA A 96 -5.37 -7.01 -2.23
CA ALA A 96 -4.74 -7.99 -1.36
C ALA A 96 -5.38 -8.01 0.04
N ALA A 97 -5.74 -6.85 0.57
CA ALA A 97 -6.40 -6.74 1.87
C ALA A 97 -7.22 -5.46 1.96
N ARG A 98 -8.32 -5.50 2.72
CA ARG A 98 -9.11 -4.32 3.08
C ARG A 98 -9.56 -4.44 4.53
N ARG A 99 -9.47 -3.34 5.27
CA ARG A 99 -9.91 -3.25 6.66
C ARG A 99 -10.64 -1.94 6.88
N ASP A 100 -11.84 -2.04 7.44
CA ASP A 100 -12.58 -0.89 7.92
C ASP A 100 -12.21 -0.61 9.38
N ARG A 101 -11.93 0.65 9.69
CA ARG A 101 -11.69 1.18 11.03
C ARG A 101 -13.06 1.40 11.65
N HIS A 102 -13.45 0.58 12.61
CA HIS A 102 -14.65 0.87 13.38
C HIS A 102 -14.44 2.18 14.16
N GLY A 103 -15.27 3.18 13.89
CA GLY A 103 -15.42 4.34 14.75
C GLY A 103 -16.14 3.90 16.02
N GLY A 104 -15.44 3.87 17.14
CA GLY A 104 -16.01 3.42 18.40
C GLY A 104 -15.36 4.10 19.59
N ASP A 105 -15.84 5.30 19.92
CA ASP A 105 -15.92 5.74 21.32
C ASP A 105 -17.30 5.31 21.83
N SER A 106 -17.29 4.35 22.77
CA SER A 106 -18.29 4.09 23.84
C SER A 106 -18.45 2.58 24.08
N ALA A 107 -17.65 2.05 25.00
CA ALA A 107 -18.14 1.05 25.94
C ALA A 107 -17.21 1.03 27.17
N LEU A 108 -17.63 1.77 28.20
CA LEU A 108 -17.36 1.38 29.57
C LEU A 108 -17.79 -0.08 29.73
N ALA A 109 -16.84 -0.99 29.80
CA ALA A 109 -17.00 -2.28 30.45
C ALA A 109 -15.67 -2.67 31.06
N ARG A 110 -15.42 -2.09 32.24
CA ARG A 110 -14.54 -2.70 33.23
C ARG A 110 -15.08 -4.10 33.51
N THR A 111 -14.39 -5.12 33.03
CA THR A 111 -14.28 -6.36 33.80
C THR A 111 -12.89 -6.93 33.63
N ARG A 112 -12.01 -6.50 34.55
CA ARG A 112 -10.87 -7.31 34.96
C ARG A 112 -11.47 -8.60 35.54
N HIS A 113 -11.32 -9.73 34.86
CA HIS A 113 -11.31 -11.02 35.57
C HIS A 113 -9.94 -11.67 35.41
N CYS A 114 -9.02 -11.16 36.22
CA CYS A 114 -7.79 -11.85 36.56
C CYS A 114 -8.17 -12.95 37.57
N SER A 115 -8.41 -14.18 37.10
CA SER A 115 -8.60 -15.35 37.97
C SER A 115 -7.22 -15.87 38.40
N ARG A 116 -6.73 -15.27 39.50
CA ARG A 116 -5.55 -15.72 40.23
C ARG A 116 -5.97 -16.74 41.30
N ARG A 117 -5.22 -17.85 41.37
CA ARG A 117 -5.03 -18.84 42.47
C ARG A 117 -6.01 -20.02 42.59
N ARG A 118 -5.46 -21.25 42.52
CA ARG A 118 -5.02 -22.13 43.64
C ARG A 118 -3.85 -22.99 43.08
N ARG A 119 -2.61 -23.03 43.59
CA ARG A 119 -2.01 -23.44 44.88
C ARG A 119 -2.29 -24.92 45.25
N CYS A 120 -1.24 -25.74 45.04
CA CYS A 120 -0.72 -26.95 45.73
C CYS A 120 -1.60 -28.16 46.08
N SER A 121 -1.01 -29.35 45.88
CA SER A 121 -1.06 -30.67 46.60
C SER A 121 -1.03 -31.78 45.52
N HIS A 122 -0.22 -32.84 45.54
CA HIS A 122 0.54 -33.54 46.58
C HIS A 122 1.71 -34.30 45.93
#